data_AF-A0A0D6JA57-F1
#
_entry.id   AF-A0A0D6JA57-F1
#
_cell.length_a   1.000
_cell.length_b   1.000
_cell.length_c   1.000
_cell.angle_alpha   90.00
_cell.angle_beta   90.00
_cell.angle_gamma   90.00
#
_symmetry.space_group_name_H-M   'P 1'
#
loop_
_entity.id
_entity.type
_entity.pdbx_description
1 polymer ?
#
loop_
_entity_poly.entity_id
_entity_poly.type
_entity_poly.pdbx_seq_one_letter_code
_entity_poly.pdbx_strand_id
1 'polypeptide(L)'
;MDKASNLQRAFWSFLGYMLVGPFFGGLAVAIVLGLAPLLGLAALLPADLPPAGVASVSAFLWSVAPATVAAIIVAVLILLRGQLGWIEAAVAGVVGFFLAAIVLHMPYQDLFAPLAFLGGLISLAVRYALISGGILEG
;
A
#
# COMPACT_ATOMS: atom_id res chain seq x y z
N MET A 1 13.10 -28.89 8.11
CA MET A 1 12.14 -27.77 8.14
C MET A 1 11.31 -27.87 6.88
N ASP A 2 10.04 -28.20 7.02
CA ASP A 2 9.14 -28.35 5.87
C ASP A 2 8.98 -26.98 5.18
N LYS A 3 9.17 -26.93 3.86
CA LYS A 3 8.97 -25.70 3.09
C LYS A 3 7.49 -25.29 3.21
N ALA A 4 7.21 -24.05 3.61
CA ALA A 4 5.85 -23.55 3.72
C ALA A 4 5.07 -23.76 2.42
N SER A 5 3.81 -24.19 2.49
CA SER A 5 2.99 -24.41 1.29
C SER A 5 2.66 -23.07 0.61
N ASN A 6 2.39 -23.07 -0.70
CA ASN A 6 2.02 -21.85 -1.43
C ASN A 6 0.80 -21.16 -0.80
N LEU A 7 -0.14 -21.93 -0.24
CA LEU A 7 -1.30 -21.39 0.48
C LEU A 7 -0.89 -20.65 1.75
N GLN A 8 0.04 -21.19 2.54
CA GLN A 8 0.57 -20.50 3.73
C GLN A 8 1.29 -19.22 3.34
N ARG A 9 2.12 -19.24 2.29
CA ARG A 9 2.83 -18.04 1.80
C ARG A 9 1.86 -16.97 1.31
N ALA A 10 0.83 -17.37 0.56
CA ALA A 10 -0.20 -16.46 0.08
C ALA A 10 -1.00 -15.84 1.23
N PHE A 11 -1.37 -16.63 2.24
CA PHE A 11 -2.08 -16.15 3.43
C PHE A 11 -1.25 -15.14 4.22
N TRP A 12 0.01 -15.45 4.51
CA TRP A 12 0.89 -14.53 5.22
C TRP A 12 1.19 -13.26 4.43
N SER A 13 1.32 -13.37 3.10
CA SER A 13 1.48 -12.21 2.23
C SER A 13 0.22 -11.36 2.21
N PHE A 14 -0.96 -11.98 2.13
CA PHE A 14 -2.24 -11.28 2.20
C PHE A 14 -2.38 -10.48 3.51
N LEU A 15 -2.09 -11.12 4.66
CA LEU A 15 -2.10 -10.45 5.96
C LEU A 15 -1.08 -9.31 6.02
N GLY A 16 0.13 -9.53 5.51
CA GLY A 16 1.17 -8.51 5.42
C GLY A 16 0.68 -7.28 4.68
N TYR A 17 0.10 -7.45 3.49
CA TYR A 17 -0.43 -6.33 2.71
C TYR A 17 -1.61 -5.63 3.38
N MET A 18 -2.53 -6.38 3.99
CA MET A 18 -3.71 -5.84 4.68
C MET A 18 -3.38 -5.04 5.94
N LEU A 19 -2.32 -5.38 6.66
CA LEU A 19 -1.87 -4.65 7.85
C LEU A 19 -0.96 -3.48 7.49
N VAL A 20 0.00 -3.74 6.60
CA VAL A 20 1.08 -2.81 6.32
C VAL A 20 0.62 -1.70 5.36
N GLY A 21 -0.16 -2.04 4.33
CA GLY A 21 -0.68 -1.07 3.36
C GLY A 21 -1.39 0.12 4.03
N PRO A 22 -2.40 -0.13 4.88
CA PRO A 22 -3.13 0.94 5.54
C PRO A 22 -2.29 1.76 6.52
N PHE A 23 -1.44 1.08 7.30
CA PHE A 23 -0.51 1.72 8.23
C PHE A 23 0.38 2.75 7.50
N PHE A 24 0.99 2.34 6.38
CA PHE A 24 1.83 3.25 5.60
C PHE A 24 1.05 4.35 4.89
N GLY A 25 -0.22 4.12 4.51
CA GLY A 25 -1.10 5.17 3.99
C GLY A 25 -1.32 6.29 5.01
N GLY A 26 -1.64 5.92 6.26
CA GLY A 26 -1.78 6.89 7.36
C GLY A 26 -0.45 7.58 7.71
N LEU A 27 0.63 6.81 7.79
CA LEU A 27 1.96 7.33 8.11
C LEU A 27 2.47 8.32 7.05
N ALA A 28 2.25 8.04 5.75
CA ALA A 28 2.66 8.94 4.68
C ALA A 28 1.96 10.29 4.79
N VAL A 29 0.66 10.30 5.07
CA VAL A 29 -0.09 11.55 5.29
C VAL A 29 0.40 12.28 6.53
N ALA A 30 0.66 11.58 7.63
CA ALA A 30 1.23 12.18 8.84
C ALA A 30 2.59 12.86 8.57
N ILE A 31 3.46 12.19 7.83
CA ILE A 31 4.79 12.72 7.45
C ILE A 31 4.63 13.95 6.55
N VAL A 32 3.79 13.86 5.51
CA VAL A 32 3.59 14.96 4.56
C VAL A 32 3.04 16.19 5.28
N LEU A 33 2.00 16.04 6.11
CA LEU A 33 1.39 17.16 6.83
C LEU A 33 2.30 17.72 7.93
N GLY A 34 3.12 16.87 8.58
CA GLY A 34 4.07 17.30 9.59
C GLY A 34 5.28 18.04 9.01
N LEU A 35 5.79 17.61 7.86
CA LEU A 35 7.00 18.17 7.24
C LEU A 35 6.71 19.34 6.29
N ALA A 36 5.54 19.39 5.65
CA ALA A 36 5.21 20.44 4.67
C ALA A 36 5.41 21.87 5.20
N PRO A 37 5.04 22.23 6.45
CA PRO A 37 5.31 23.56 7.00
C PRO A 37 6.80 23.84 7.16
N LEU A 38 7.58 22.83 7.58
CA LEU A 38 9.03 22.95 7.82
C LEU A 38 9.83 23.12 6.52
N LEU A 39 9.31 22.55 5.43
CA LEU A 39 9.94 22.59 4.10
C LEU A 39 9.43 23.74 3.23
N GLY A 40 8.52 24.59 3.73
CA GLY A 40 7.91 25.67 2.95
C GLY A 40 6.96 25.19 1.85
N LEU A 41 6.48 23.95 1.93
CA LEU A 41 5.62 23.30 0.94
C LEU A 41 4.13 23.37 1.30
N ALA A 42 3.76 24.12 2.35
CA ALA A 42 2.38 24.22 2.81
C ALA A 42 1.40 24.71 1.72
N ALA A 43 1.87 25.52 0.76
CA ALA A 43 1.06 25.99 -0.36
C ALA A 43 0.67 24.89 -1.38
N LEU A 44 1.32 23.72 -1.34
CA LEU A 44 0.99 22.57 -2.18
C LEU A 44 -0.09 21.67 -1.55
N LEU A 45 -0.46 21.94 -0.29
CA LEU A 45 -1.51 21.20 0.40
C LEU A 45 -2.90 21.77 0.08
N PRO A 46 -3.95 20.94 0.00
CA PRO A 46 -5.32 21.43 -0.10
C PRO A 46 -5.67 22.40 1.04
N ALA A 47 -6.38 23.48 0.72
CA ALA A 47 -6.69 24.56 1.67
C ALA A 47 -7.56 24.10 2.86
N ASP A 48 -8.46 23.13 2.64
CA ASP A 48 -9.45 22.67 3.62
C ASP A 48 -9.07 21.30 4.24
N LEU A 49 -7.81 21.15 4.65
CA LEU A 49 -7.38 19.92 5.32
C LEU A 49 -7.84 19.87 6.79
N PRO A 50 -8.39 18.73 7.24
CA PRO A 50 -8.64 18.52 8.66
C PRO A 50 -7.31 18.47 9.43
N PRO A 51 -7.35 18.57 10.78
CA PRO A 51 -6.15 18.45 11.60
C PRO A 51 -5.35 17.18 11.25
N ALA A 52 -4.01 17.28 11.28
CA ALA A 52 -3.12 16.24 10.76
C ALA A 52 -3.42 14.83 11.32
N GLY A 53 -3.78 14.73 12.60
CA GLY A 53 -4.18 13.46 13.21
C GLY A 53 -5.44 12.85 12.58
N VAL A 54 -6.47 13.68 12.34
CA VAL A 54 -7.71 13.24 11.68
C VAL A 54 -7.44 12.84 10.23
N ALA A 55 -6.70 13.66 9.48
CA ALA A 55 -6.32 13.38 8.10
C ALA A 55 -5.56 12.05 7.97
N SER A 56 -4.63 11.78 8.88
CA SER A 56 -3.82 10.55 8.88
C SER A 56 -4.65 9.31 9.19
N VAL A 57 -5.57 9.40 10.15
CA VAL A 57 -6.52 8.30 10.44
C VAL A 57 -7.47 8.08 9.26
N SER A 58 -7.96 9.14 8.62
CA SER A 58 -8.79 9.00 7.42
C SER A 58 -8.01 8.32 6.29
N ALA A 59 -6.74 8.68 6.08
CA ALA A 59 -5.89 8.04 5.08
C ALA A 59 -5.63 6.56 5.39
N PHE A 60 -5.44 6.20 6.66
CA PHE A 60 -5.37 4.80 7.10
C PHE A 60 -6.65 4.04 6.74
N LEU A 61 -7.83 4.59 7.04
CA LEU A 61 -9.10 3.92 6.75
C LEU A 61 -9.35 3.76 5.25
N TRP A 62 -9.09 4.81 4.46
CA TRP A 62 -9.32 4.78 3.01
C TRP A 62 -8.30 3.96 2.24
N SER A 63 -7.12 3.71 2.80
CA SER A 63 -6.11 2.85 2.19
C SER A 63 -6.37 1.35 2.40
N VAL A 64 -7.37 0.96 3.19
CA VAL A 64 -7.81 -0.44 3.34
C VAL A 64 -8.27 -1.03 2.03
N ALA A 65 -9.07 -0.29 1.24
CA ALA A 65 -9.58 -0.77 -0.03
C ALA A 65 -8.47 -1.05 -1.06
N PRO A 66 -7.56 -0.12 -1.38
CA PRO A 66 -6.46 -0.39 -2.30
C PRO A 66 -5.50 -1.46 -1.77
N ALA A 67 -5.25 -1.51 -0.46
CA ALA A 67 -4.44 -2.57 0.15
C ALA A 67 -5.09 -3.95 -0.01
N THR A 68 -6.42 -4.05 0.12
CA THR A 68 -7.18 -5.30 -0.07
C THR A 68 -7.05 -5.80 -1.50
N VAL A 69 -7.22 -4.92 -2.49
CA VAL A 69 -7.10 -5.29 -3.90
C VAL A 69 -5.67 -5.74 -4.22
N ALA A 70 -4.66 -5.01 -3.75
CA ALA A 70 -3.26 -5.40 -3.90
C ALA A 70 -2.97 -6.75 -3.23
N ALA A 71 -3.49 -6.98 -2.02
CA ALA A 71 -3.34 -8.23 -1.28
C ALA A 71 -3.95 -9.42 -2.04
N ILE A 72 -5.13 -9.24 -2.64
CA ILE A 72 -5.78 -10.27 -3.47
C ILE A 72 -4.92 -10.59 -4.69
N ILE A 73 -4.46 -9.56 -5.42
CA ILE A 73 -3.61 -9.75 -6.61
C ILE A 73 -2.35 -10.55 -6.23
N VAL A 74 -1.66 -10.14 -5.17
CA VAL A 74 -0.42 -10.79 -4.70
C VAL A 74 -0.70 -12.23 -4.24
N ALA A 75 -1.76 -12.46 -3.47
CA ALA A 75 -2.13 -13.79 -3.01
C ALA A 75 -2.40 -14.73 -4.20
N VAL A 76 -3.14 -14.27 -5.21
CA VAL A 76 -3.40 -15.04 -6.43
C VAL A 76 -2.10 -15.37 -7.17
N LEU A 77 -1.21 -14.39 -7.35
CA LEU A 77 0.08 -14.62 -8.02
C LEU A 77 0.93 -15.66 -7.27
N ILE A 78 0.98 -15.60 -5.94
CA ILE A 78 1.72 -16.58 -5.12
C ILE A 78 1.08 -17.97 -5.20
N LEU A 79 -0.25 -18.07 -5.20
CA LEU A 79 -0.94 -19.35 -5.36
C LEU A 79 -0.65 -19.99 -6.71
N LEU A 80 -0.62 -19.20 -7.79
CA LEU A 80 -0.40 -19.68 -9.15
C LEU A 80 1.07 -19.99 -9.46
N ARG A 81 2.01 -19.18 -8.96
CA ARG A 81 3.43 -19.23 -9.36
C ARG A 81 4.38 -19.67 -8.25
N GLY A 82 3.95 -19.65 -7.00
CA GLY A 82 4.77 -19.96 -5.82
C GLY A 82 5.86 -18.91 -5.50
N GLN A 83 5.96 -17.86 -6.32
CA GLN A 83 6.97 -16.81 -6.26
C GLN A 83 6.32 -15.45 -6.47
N LEU A 84 7.00 -14.40 -6.01
CA LEU A 84 6.57 -13.01 -6.22
C LEU A 84 7.78 -12.18 -6.63
N GLY A 85 7.83 -11.75 -7.89
CA GLY A 85 8.83 -10.84 -8.40
C GLY A 85 8.67 -9.41 -7.83
N TRP A 86 9.74 -8.63 -7.85
CA TRP A 86 9.68 -7.24 -7.38
C TRP A 86 8.77 -6.37 -8.27
N ILE A 87 8.79 -6.60 -9.60
CA ILE A 87 7.90 -5.91 -10.56
C ILE A 87 6.44 -6.26 -10.27
N GLU A 88 6.16 -7.55 -10.05
CA GLU A 88 4.80 -8.03 -9.79
C GLU A 88 4.22 -7.40 -8.52
N ALA A 89 5.03 -7.29 -7.45
CA ALA A 89 4.65 -6.58 -6.24
C ALA A 89 4.37 -5.10 -6.53
N ALA A 90 5.30 -4.38 -7.18
CA ALA A 90 5.10 -2.96 -7.50
C ALA A 90 3.81 -2.73 -8.31
N VAL A 91 3.59 -3.53 -9.35
CA VAL A 91 2.40 -3.47 -10.20
C VAL A 91 1.14 -3.78 -9.40
N ALA A 92 1.16 -4.78 -8.52
CA ALA A 92 0.00 -5.10 -7.68
C ALA A 92 -0.41 -3.93 -6.77
N GLY A 93 0.56 -3.18 -6.25
CA GLY A 93 0.31 -1.97 -5.46
C GLY A 93 -0.32 -0.84 -6.29
N VAL A 94 0.26 -0.54 -7.45
CA VAL A 94 -0.24 0.51 -8.36
C VAL A 94 -1.63 0.17 -8.88
N VAL A 95 -1.82 -1.05 -9.39
CA VAL A 95 -3.09 -1.53 -9.93
C VAL A 95 -4.15 -1.64 -8.82
N GLY A 96 -3.76 -2.12 -7.63
CA GLY A 96 -4.64 -2.16 -6.46
C GLY A 96 -5.17 -0.79 -6.08
N PHE A 97 -4.32 0.23 -6.12
CA PHE A 97 -4.74 1.62 -5.92
C PHE A 97 -5.73 2.09 -6.97
N PHE A 98 -5.39 1.98 -8.26
CA PHE A 98 -6.26 2.47 -9.32
C PHE A 98 -7.63 1.78 -9.35
N LEU A 99 -7.67 0.46 -9.14
CA LEU A 99 -8.92 -0.28 -9.07
C LEU A 99 -9.79 0.20 -7.92
N ALA A 100 -9.21 0.38 -6.72
CA ALA A 100 -9.95 0.91 -5.59
C ALA A 100 -10.42 2.35 -5.81
N ALA A 101 -9.59 3.21 -6.41
CA ALA A 101 -9.93 4.59 -6.70
C ALA A 101 -11.10 4.72 -7.68
N ILE A 102 -11.14 3.87 -8.72
CA ILE A 102 -12.25 3.80 -9.70
C ILE A 102 -13.53 3.32 -9.02
N VAL A 103 -13.47 2.20 -8.26
CA VAL A 103 -14.65 1.60 -7.63
C VAL A 103 -15.26 2.53 -6.57
N LEU A 104 -14.42 3.17 -5.75
CA LEU A 104 -14.85 4.02 -4.66
C LEU A 104 -15.09 5.48 -5.05
N HIS A 105 -14.88 5.85 -6.32
CA HIS A 105 -15.05 7.20 -6.83
C HIS A 105 -14.33 8.25 -5.97
N MET A 106 -13.03 8.01 -5.69
CA MET A 106 -12.28 8.86 -4.77
C MET A 106 -12.20 10.32 -5.26
N PRO A 107 -12.35 11.31 -4.36
CA PRO A 107 -12.11 12.71 -4.70
C PRO A 107 -10.62 12.97 -4.95
N TYR A 108 -10.30 14.07 -5.65
CA TYR A 108 -8.93 14.52 -5.95
C TYR A 108 -8.15 13.64 -6.93
N GLN A 109 -8.68 13.53 -8.16
CA GLN A 109 -8.07 12.77 -9.26
C GLN A 109 -6.64 13.22 -9.60
N ASP A 110 -6.31 14.49 -9.35
CA ASP A 110 -4.98 15.05 -9.57
C ASP A 110 -3.90 14.36 -8.72
N LEU A 111 -4.29 13.76 -7.59
CA LEU A 111 -3.38 13.06 -6.68
C LEU A 111 -3.29 11.55 -6.97
N PHE A 112 -4.02 11.02 -7.95
CA PHE A 112 -4.05 9.58 -8.20
C PHE A 112 -2.69 9.02 -8.62
N ALA A 113 -1.98 9.72 -9.51
CA ALA A 113 -0.66 9.29 -9.95
C ALA A 113 0.36 9.20 -8.79
N PRO A 114 0.58 10.25 -7.96
CA PRO A 114 1.51 10.15 -6.83
C PRO A 114 1.07 9.14 -5.77
N LEU A 115 -0.23 9.01 -5.51
CA LEU A 115 -0.75 8.03 -4.55
C LEU A 115 -0.60 6.58 -5.05
N ALA A 116 -0.83 6.33 -6.34
CA ALA A 116 -0.62 5.02 -6.94
C ALA A 116 0.87 4.64 -6.92
N PHE A 117 1.75 5.58 -7.22
CA PHE A 117 3.20 5.39 -7.12
C PHE A 117 3.62 5.04 -5.69
N LEU A 118 3.09 5.76 -4.69
CA LEU A 118 3.30 5.44 -3.29
C LEU A 118 2.79 4.04 -2.94
N GLY A 119 1.61 3.64 -3.45
CA GLY A 119 1.09 2.28 -3.30
C GLY A 119 2.05 1.20 -3.85
N GLY A 120 2.68 1.47 -5.00
CA GLY A 120 3.72 0.62 -5.56
C GLY A 120 4.97 0.51 -4.66
N LEU A 121 5.44 1.64 -4.10
CA LEU A 121 6.57 1.66 -3.17
C LEU A 121 6.27 0.91 -1.86
N ILE A 122 5.08 1.10 -1.30
CA ILE A 122 4.64 0.38 -0.09
C ILE A 122 4.62 -1.13 -0.39
N SER A 123 4.06 -1.53 -1.53
CA SER A 123 4.02 -2.92 -1.96
C SER A 123 5.42 -3.55 -2.06
N LEU A 124 6.40 -2.81 -2.60
CA LEU A 124 7.81 -3.23 -2.61
C LEU A 124 8.38 -3.39 -1.20
N ALA A 125 8.10 -2.45 -0.30
CA ALA A 125 8.53 -2.52 1.09
C ALA A 125 7.93 -3.75 1.80
N VAL A 126 6.65 -4.06 1.56
CA VAL A 126 6.00 -5.27 2.09
C VAL A 126 6.64 -6.53 1.54
N ARG A 127 6.91 -6.60 0.23
CA ARG A 127 7.65 -7.74 -0.36
C ARG A 127 9.00 -7.93 0.32
N TYR A 128 9.76 -6.85 0.50
CA TYR A 128 11.07 -6.93 1.16
C TYR A 128 10.97 -7.45 2.60
N ALA A 129 9.98 -6.99 3.36
CA ALA A 129 9.71 -7.48 4.71
C ALA A 129 9.36 -8.98 4.72
N LEU A 130 8.54 -9.44 3.76
CA LEU A 130 8.15 -10.85 3.64
C LEU A 130 9.33 -11.77 3.27
N ILE A 131 10.26 -11.30 2.42
CA ILE A 131 11.49 -12.04 2.09
C ILE A 131 12.41 -12.09 3.31
N SER A 132 12.60 -10.95 3.98
CA SER A 132 13.44 -10.86 5.18
C SER A 132 12.93 -11.75 6.32
N GLY A 133 11.60 -11.91 6.42
CA GLY A 133 10.95 -12.82 7.37
C GLY A 133 10.94 -14.29 6.95
N GLY A 134 11.55 -14.66 5.81
CA GLY A 134 11.59 -16.04 5.31
C GLY A 134 10.25 -16.59 4.83
N ILE A 135 9.26 -15.72 4.58
CA ILE A 135 7.91 -16.10 4.11
C ILE A 135 7.92 -16.31 2.59
N LEU A 136 8.67 -15.47 1.87
CA LEU A 136 8.84 -15.56 0.42
C LEU A 136 10.28 -15.96 0.08
N GLU A 137 10.43 -16.72 -0.99
CA GLU A 137 11.73 -16.99 -1.61
C GLU A 137 12.06 -15.79 -2.52
N GLY A 138 13.23 -15.18 -2.29
CA GLY A 138 13.61 -13.85 -2.82
C GLY A 138 14.07 -13.83 -4.26
#